data_AF-T2JIP0-F1
#
_entry.id   AF-T2JIP0-F1
#
_cell.length_a   1.000
_cell.length_b   1.000
_cell.length_c   1.000
_cell.angle_alpha   90.00
_cell.angle_beta   90.00
_cell.angle_gamma   90.00
#
_symmetry.space_group_name_H-M   'P 1'
#
loop_
_entity.id
_entity.type
_entity.pdbx_description
1 polymer ?
#
loop_
_entity_poly.entity_id
_entity_poly.type
_entity_poly.pdbx_seq_one_letter_code
_entity_poly.pdbx_strand_id
1 'polypeptide(L)'
;MTIKKAKELVQNIEVEEVKDEDKEKRSDLNLESYTWKEEIVTYGGIKQTWLIVLSEKRQKSDLEKLEKQLSQEEKKSQKFLKEIQSEEFEHPQAARYKLKAINKKLRLLEIKEVELIETYSKKKEKIYKMISLIIKKDEEISRKTKEAGKFILATNLVEENKLEASEILITYKNQQSTERGFRFLKDPLFY
;
A
#
# COMPACT_ATOMS: atom_id res chain seq x y z
N MET A 1 9.31 -14.69 14.54
CA MET A 1 8.73 -13.34 14.29
C MET A 1 8.65 -13.13 12.78
N THR A 2 7.55 -12.59 12.24
CA THR A 2 7.19 -12.69 10.80
C THR A 2 6.98 -11.33 10.14
N ILE A 3 6.94 -11.28 8.80
CA ILE A 3 6.53 -10.13 7.95
C ILE A 3 5.29 -9.38 8.50
N LYS A 4 4.40 -10.07 9.21
CA LYS A 4 3.23 -9.50 9.91
C LYS A 4 3.60 -8.34 10.86
N LYS A 5 4.66 -8.48 11.66
CA LYS A 5 5.08 -7.43 12.61
C LYS A 5 5.62 -6.19 11.88
N ALA A 6 6.35 -6.37 10.79
CA ALA A 6 6.79 -5.25 9.94
C ALA A 6 5.63 -4.44 9.37
N LYS A 7 4.59 -5.13 8.88
CA LYS A 7 3.39 -4.47 8.38
C LYS A 7 2.65 -3.71 9.49
N GLU A 8 2.53 -4.31 10.66
CA GLU A 8 1.89 -3.69 11.82
C GLU A 8 2.63 -2.41 12.26
N LEU A 9 3.96 -2.46 12.32
CA LEU A 9 4.79 -1.30 12.66
C LEU A 9 4.58 -0.15 11.66
N VAL A 10 4.61 -0.42 10.36
CA VAL A 10 4.39 0.63 9.34
C VAL A 10 2.99 1.25 9.44
N GLN A 11 1.97 0.44 9.74
CA GLN A 11 0.57 0.89 9.76
C GLN A 11 0.20 1.66 11.03
N ASN A 12 0.74 1.23 12.19
CA ASN A 12 0.28 1.71 13.49
C ASN A 12 1.26 2.69 14.15
N ILE A 13 2.52 2.75 13.72
CA ILE A 13 3.46 3.72 14.27
C ILE A 13 3.20 5.08 13.65
N GLU A 14 2.78 5.99 14.50
CA GLU A 14 3.00 7.41 14.30
C GLU A 14 4.50 7.67 14.48
N VAL A 15 5.12 8.16 13.42
CA VAL A 15 6.51 8.59 13.47
C VAL A 15 6.47 9.94 14.17
N GLU A 16 6.65 9.93 15.50
CA GLU A 16 6.57 11.11 16.36
C GLU A 16 7.59 12.19 15.98
N GLU A 17 7.34 13.40 16.50
CA GLU A 17 8.17 14.57 16.31
C GLU A 17 9.62 14.32 16.76
N VAL A 18 10.50 14.84 15.92
CA VAL A 18 11.95 14.72 16.01
C VAL A 18 12.43 15.42 17.28
N LYS A 19 13.23 14.73 18.10
CA LYS A 19 13.90 15.33 19.26
C LYS A 19 14.72 16.54 18.83
N ASP A 20 14.81 17.58 19.64
CA ASP A 20 15.50 18.82 19.25
C ASP A 20 16.98 18.60 18.88
N GLU A 21 17.65 17.65 19.55
CA GLU A 21 19.03 17.22 19.24
C GLU A 21 19.19 16.62 17.83
N ASP A 22 18.14 15.97 17.31
CA ASP A 22 18.14 15.38 15.98
C ASP A 22 17.82 16.43 14.90
N LYS A 23 17.18 17.54 15.24
CA LYS A 23 16.79 18.59 14.26
C LYS A 23 18.00 19.28 13.64
N GLU A 24 18.98 19.68 14.45
CA GLU A 24 20.20 20.36 13.98
C GLU A 24 21.03 19.44 13.08
N LYS A 25 21.26 18.20 13.52
CA LYS A 25 21.94 17.16 12.73
C LYS A 25 21.22 16.84 11.40
N ARG A 26 19.87 16.89 11.37
CA ARG A 26 19.11 16.67 10.13
C ARG A 26 19.34 17.75 9.10
N SER A 27 19.43 19.00 9.54
CA SER A 27 19.72 20.11 8.66
C SER A 27 21.13 19.98 8.07
N ASP A 28 22.12 19.66 8.90
CA ASP A 28 23.50 19.46 8.43
C ASP A 28 23.61 18.32 7.40
N LEU A 29 22.76 17.30 7.53
CA LEU A 29 22.80 16.08 6.72
C LEU A 29 21.77 16.06 5.56
N ASN A 30 21.04 17.17 5.34
CA ASN A 30 19.95 17.26 4.35
C ASN A 30 18.89 16.13 4.52
N LEU A 31 18.45 15.91 5.75
CA LEU A 31 17.48 14.88 6.15
C LEU A 31 16.17 15.48 6.69
N GLU A 32 15.89 16.76 6.44
CA GLU A 32 14.71 17.48 6.97
C GLU A 32 13.40 16.85 6.47
N SER A 33 13.38 16.37 5.23
CA SER A 33 12.21 15.71 4.60
C SER A 33 11.99 14.24 4.99
N TYR A 34 12.71 13.77 6.01
CA TYR A 34 12.55 12.42 6.56
C TYR A 34 12.08 12.54 7.99
N THR A 35 11.35 11.57 8.54
CA THR A 35 11.12 11.37 9.99
C THR A 35 11.36 9.91 10.31
N TRP A 36 11.77 9.55 11.52
CA TRP A 36 11.98 8.15 11.86
C TRP A 36 11.67 7.81 13.32
N LYS A 37 11.39 6.53 13.55
CA LYS A 37 11.28 5.92 14.88
C LYS A 37 12.09 4.64 14.92
N GLU A 38 12.84 4.45 16.00
CA GLU A 38 13.59 3.23 16.23
C GLU A 38 12.79 2.23 17.06
N GLU A 39 12.88 0.96 16.70
CA GLU A 39 12.30 -0.16 17.43
C GLU A 39 13.29 -1.33 17.49
N ILE A 40 13.48 -1.91 18.66
CA ILE A 40 14.31 -3.11 18.81
C ILE A 40 13.44 -4.34 18.61
N VAL A 41 13.82 -5.20 17.66
CA VAL A 41 13.01 -6.33 17.21
C VAL A 41 13.88 -7.59 17.18
N THR A 42 13.36 -8.72 17.68
CA THR A 42 14.03 -10.02 17.55
C THR A 42 13.44 -10.81 16.38
N TYR A 43 14.18 -10.91 15.27
CA TYR A 43 13.77 -11.60 14.07
C TYR A 43 14.66 -12.83 13.82
N GLY A 44 14.05 -14.01 13.65
CA GLY A 44 14.79 -15.26 13.46
C GLY A 44 15.75 -15.62 14.61
N GLY A 45 15.47 -15.16 15.84
CA GLY A 45 16.36 -15.33 17.00
C GLY A 45 17.48 -14.30 17.11
N ILE A 46 17.60 -13.39 16.13
CA ILE A 46 18.62 -12.34 16.09
C ILE A 46 17.97 -11.02 16.52
N LYS A 47 18.57 -10.32 17.49
CA LYS A 47 18.17 -8.95 17.83
C LYS A 47 18.60 -7.99 16.71
N GLN A 48 17.70 -7.09 16.35
CA GLN A 48 17.89 -6.11 15.28
C GLN A 48 17.35 -4.75 15.73
N THR A 49 17.97 -3.69 15.23
CA THR A 49 17.43 -2.33 15.31
C THR A 49 16.69 -2.05 14.02
N TRP A 50 15.39 -1.75 14.12
CA TRP A 50 14.55 -1.38 12.99
C TRP A 50 14.27 0.11 13.04
N LEU A 51 14.61 0.80 11.96
CA LEU A 51 14.34 2.20 11.76
C LEU A 51 13.12 2.32 10.83
N ILE A 52 11.98 2.72 11.39
CA ILE A 52 10.76 3.04 10.64
C ILE A 52 10.91 4.47 10.14
N VAL A 53 11.17 4.64 8.85
CA VAL A 53 11.42 5.94 8.22
C VAL A 53 10.20 6.36 7.42
N LEU A 54 9.74 7.60 7.61
CA LEU A 54 8.81 8.30 6.74
C LEU A 54 9.60 9.28 5.86
N SER A 55 9.36 9.27 4.55
CA SER A 55 9.90 10.24 3.61
C SER A 55 8.77 11.04 2.99
N GLU A 56 8.79 12.36 3.14
CA GLU A 56 7.76 13.25 2.61
C GLU A 56 7.65 13.16 1.08
N LYS A 57 8.80 13.15 0.40
CA LYS A 57 8.86 13.01 -1.06
C LYS A 57 8.20 11.71 -1.52
N ARG A 58 8.47 10.61 -0.81
CA ARG A 58 7.88 9.31 -1.12
C ARG A 58 6.41 9.26 -0.75
N GLN A 59 6.01 9.86 0.36
CA GLN A 59 4.63 9.96 0.79
C GLN A 59 3.79 10.64 -0.29
N LYS A 60 4.22 11.80 -0.77
CA LYS A 60 3.57 12.51 -1.88
C LYS A 60 3.42 11.61 -3.12
N SER A 61 4.52 10.98 -3.56
CA SER A 61 4.50 10.11 -4.74
C SER A 61 3.58 8.89 -4.57
N ASP A 62 3.56 8.28 -3.38
CA ASP A 62 2.75 7.10 -3.11
C ASP A 62 1.25 7.46 -3.01
N LEU A 63 0.91 8.63 -2.46
CA LEU A 63 -0.45 9.16 -2.44
C LEU A 63 -0.95 9.50 -3.86
N GLU A 64 -0.14 10.16 -4.68
CA GLU A 64 -0.48 10.42 -6.09
C GLU A 64 -0.73 9.12 -6.87
N LYS A 65 0.09 8.08 -6.62
CA LYS A 65 -0.12 6.75 -7.21
C LYS A 65 -1.42 6.11 -6.72
N LEU A 66 -1.73 6.23 -5.42
CA LEU A 66 -2.97 5.70 -4.84
C LEU A 66 -4.21 6.36 -5.46
N GLU A 67 -4.18 7.68 -5.63
CA GLU A 67 -5.25 8.43 -6.30
C GLU A 67 -5.42 7.99 -7.76
N LYS A 68 -4.31 7.83 -8.50
CA LYS A 68 -4.34 7.32 -9.87
C LYS A 68 -4.93 5.91 -9.94
N GLN A 69 -4.59 5.05 -8.99
CA GLN A 69 -5.15 3.70 -8.88
C GLN A 69 -6.66 3.74 -8.62
N LEU A 70 -7.12 4.60 -7.70
CA LEU A 70 -8.54 4.81 -7.43
C LEU A 70 -9.29 5.24 -8.69
N SER A 71 -8.82 6.27 -9.39
CA SER A 71 -9.47 6.75 -10.62
C SER A 71 -9.55 5.67 -11.71
N GLN A 72 -8.50 4.87 -11.87
CA GLN A 72 -8.51 3.74 -12.82
C GLN A 72 -9.49 2.64 -12.40
N GLU A 73 -9.57 2.35 -11.11
CA GLU A 73 -10.45 1.33 -10.57
C GLU A 73 -11.91 1.78 -10.57
N GLU A 74 -12.22 3.06 -10.37
CA GLU A 74 -13.56 3.65 -10.53
C GLU A 74 -14.09 3.42 -11.95
N LYS A 75 -13.28 3.74 -12.97
CA LYS A 75 -13.64 3.49 -14.38
C LYS A 75 -13.93 2.02 -14.66
N LYS A 76 -13.17 1.10 -14.06
CA LYS A 76 -13.41 -0.35 -14.19
C LYS A 76 -14.69 -0.76 -13.46
N SER A 77 -14.88 -0.27 -12.24
CA SER A 77 -16.04 -0.57 -11.40
C SER A 77 -17.33 -0.09 -12.04
N GLN A 78 -17.33 1.08 -12.68
CA GLN A 78 -18.48 1.58 -13.43
C GLN A 78 -18.85 0.66 -14.61
N LYS A 79 -17.87 0.09 -15.32
CA LYS A 79 -18.14 -0.88 -16.39
C LYS A 79 -18.76 -2.15 -15.84
N PHE A 80 -18.19 -2.70 -14.76
CA PHE A 80 -18.74 -3.90 -14.11
C PHE A 80 -20.12 -3.66 -13.51
N LEU A 81 -20.37 -2.48 -12.95
CA LEU A 81 -21.67 -2.09 -12.42
C LEU A 81 -22.74 -2.08 -13.51
N LYS A 82 -22.44 -1.49 -14.67
CA LYS A 82 -23.35 -1.50 -15.82
C LYS A 82 -23.61 -2.92 -16.30
N GLU A 83 -22.55 -3.74 -16.41
CA GLU A 83 -22.65 -5.14 -16.82
C GLU A 83 -23.62 -5.91 -15.92
N ILE A 84 -23.40 -5.91 -14.60
CA ILE A 84 -24.21 -6.70 -13.66
C ILE A 84 -25.64 -6.19 -13.51
N GLN A 85 -25.88 -4.88 -13.62
CA GLN A 85 -27.23 -4.31 -13.53
C GLN A 85 -28.06 -4.56 -14.81
N SER A 86 -27.41 -4.68 -15.97
CA SER A 86 -28.10 -4.97 -17.24
C SER A 86 -28.46 -6.45 -17.44
N GLU A 87 -27.83 -7.34 -16.67
CA GLU A 87 -27.95 -8.78 -16.86
C GLU A 87 -29.17 -9.36 -16.16
N GLU A 88 -29.77 -10.35 -16.82
CA GLU A 88 -30.89 -11.12 -16.31
C GLU A 88 -30.38 -12.47 -15.83
N PHE A 89 -30.67 -12.80 -14.58
CA PHE A 89 -30.23 -14.06 -13.97
C PHE A 89 -31.42 -14.99 -13.78
N GLU A 90 -31.23 -16.27 -14.06
CA GLU A 90 -32.25 -17.30 -13.80
C GLU A 90 -32.41 -17.59 -12.30
N HIS A 91 -31.35 -17.38 -11.51
CA HIS A 91 -31.34 -17.65 -10.08
C HIS A 91 -30.60 -16.55 -9.30
N PRO A 92 -31.07 -16.13 -8.10
CA PRO A 92 -30.40 -15.14 -7.26
C PRO A 92 -28.92 -15.43 -7.01
N GLN A 93 -28.62 -16.69 -6.76
CA GLN A 93 -27.27 -17.17 -6.50
C GLN A 93 -26.31 -16.94 -7.68
N ALA A 94 -26.80 -17.02 -8.92
CA ALA A 94 -25.96 -16.75 -10.10
C ALA A 94 -25.49 -15.28 -10.12
N ALA A 95 -26.39 -14.35 -9.82
CA ALA A 95 -26.08 -12.93 -9.69
C ALA A 95 -25.01 -12.69 -8.61
N ARG A 96 -25.18 -13.31 -7.43
CA ARG A 96 -24.23 -13.22 -6.31
C ARG A 96 -22.86 -13.83 -6.63
N TYR A 97 -22.82 -14.94 -7.35
CA TYR A 97 -21.54 -15.53 -7.79
C TYR A 97 -20.80 -14.62 -8.76
N LYS A 98 -21.51 -14.01 -9.71
CA LYS A 98 -20.92 -13.05 -10.63
C LYS A 98 -20.41 -11.81 -9.90
N LEU A 99 -21.21 -11.25 -8.98
CA LEU A 99 -20.79 -10.13 -8.14
C LEU A 99 -19.51 -10.45 -7.36
N LYS A 100 -19.44 -11.64 -6.74
CA LYS A 100 -18.24 -12.10 -6.03
C LYS A 100 -17.02 -12.21 -6.95
N ALA A 101 -17.20 -12.71 -8.18
CA ALA A 101 -16.13 -12.80 -9.16
C ALA A 101 -15.63 -11.42 -9.62
N ILE A 102 -16.53 -10.44 -9.76
CA ILE A 102 -16.19 -9.04 -10.06
C ILE A 102 -15.41 -8.42 -8.89
N ASN A 103 -15.89 -8.55 -7.66
CA ASN A 103 -15.25 -7.96 -6.48
C ASN A 103 -13.85 -8.52 -6.20
N LYS A 104 -13.53 -9.75 -6.64
CA LYS A 104 -12.15 -10.28 -6.60
C LYS A 104 -11.17 -9.50 -7.48
N LYS A 105 -11.65 -8.80 -8.51
CA LYS A 105 -10.84 -7.97 -9.41
C LYS A 105 -10.66 -6.54 -8.89
N LEU A 106 -11.42 -6.15 -7.87
CA LEU A 106 -11.42 -4.80 -7.27
C LEU A 106 -10.69 -4.84 -5.92
N ARG A 107 -9.64 -4.04 -5.80
CA ARG A 107 -8.78 -3.95 -4.61
C ARG A 107 -9.19 -2.81 -3.69
N LEU A 108 -9.46 -1.63 -4.24
CA LEU A 108 -9.76 -0.41 -3.49
C LEU A 108 -11.26 -0.09 -3.42
N LEU A 109 -12.02 -0.63 -4.36
CA LEU A 109 -13.47 -0.47 -4.44
C LEU A 109 -14.18 -1.80 -4.28
N GLU A 110 -15.47 -1.74 -3.99
CA GLU A 110 -16.36 -2.90 -3.96
C GLU A 110 -17.70 -2.51 -4.59
N ILE A 111 -18.33 -3.45 -5.27
CA ILE A 111 -19.73 -3.33 -5.67
C ILE A 111 -20.58 -4.10 -4.65
N LYS A 112 -21.54 -3.43 -4.03
CA LYS A 112 -22.49 -4.06 -3.09
C LYS A 112 -23.84 -4.27 -3.75
N GLU A 113 -24.42 -5.44 -3.49
CA GLU A 113 -25.82 -5.73 -3.74
C GLU A 113 -26.67 -4.81 -2.84
N VAL A 114 -27.54 -4.02 -3.46
CA VAL A 114 -28.53 -3.18 -2.76
C VAL A 114 -29.84 -3.95 -2.66
N GLU A 115 -30.26 -4.49 -3.80
CA GLU A 115 -31.51 -5.22 -3.94
C GLU A 115 -31.42 -6.21 -5.10
N LEU A 116 -32.20 -7.28 -5.02
CA LEU A 116 -32.39 -8.22 -6.10
C LEU A 116 -33.88 -8.27 -6.44
N ILE A 117 -34.23 -7.72 -7.61
CA ILE A 117 -35.61 -7.62 -8.07
C ILE A 117 -35.96 -8.86 -8.87
N GLU A 118 -37.05 -9.50 -8.46
CA GLU A 118 -37.70 -10.58 -9.21
C GLU A 118 -38.64 -9.98 -10.27
N THR A 119 -38.53 -10.45 -11.51
CA THR A 119 -39.39 -10.02 -12.61
C THR A 119 -39.58 -11.17 -13.61
N TYR A 120 -40.32 -10.90 -14.69
CA TYR A 120 -40.61 -11.89 -15.72
C TYR A 120 -39.99 -11.46 -17.04
N SER A 121 -39.35 -12.41 -17.73
CA SER A 121 -38.82 -12.21 -19.07
C SER A 121 -39.95 -12.04 -20.08
N LYS A 122 -39.63 -11.62 -21.31
CA LYS A 122 -40.60 -11.56 -22.41
C LYS A 122 -41.26 -12.92 -22.69
N LYS A 123 -40.62 -14.03 -22.30
CA LYS A 123 -41.13 -15.39 -22.44
C LYS A 123 -41.94 -15.87 -21.21
N LYS A 124 -42.25 -14.96 -20.26
CA LYS A 124 -42.91 -15.25 -18.98
C LYS A 124 -42.13 -16.17 -18.05
N GLU A 125 -40.81 -16.24 -18.20
CA GLU A 125 -39.94 -16.97 -17.28
C GLU A 125 -39.50 -16.06 -16.13
N LYS A 126 -39.37 -16.64 -14.94
CA LYS A 126 -38.93 -15.92 -13.75
C LYS A 126 -37.45 -15.57 -13.87
N ILE A 127 -37.12 -14.29 -13.73
CA ILE A 127 -35.75 -13.77 -13.82
C ILE A 127 -35.48 -12.78 -12.69
N TYR A 128 -34.19 -12.54 -12.44
CA TYR A 128 -33.73 -11.66 -11.37
C TYR A 128 -32.78 -10.60 -11.94
N LYS A 129 -32.98 -9.34 -11.51
CA LYS A 129 -32.10 -8.21 -11.83
C LYS A 129 -31.51 -7.65 -10.56
N MET A 130 -30.21 -7.39 -10.56
CA MET A 130 -29.50 -6.88 -9.39
C MET A 130 -29.38 -5.37 -9.45
N ILE A 131 -29.84 -4.68 -8.40
CA ILE A 131 -29.47 -3.30 -8.12
C ILE A 131 -28.22 -3.33 -7.25
N SER A 132 -27.24 -2.52 -7.63
CA SER A 132 -25.95 -2.47 -6.94
C SER A 132 -25.41 -1.06 -6.88
N LEU A 133 -24.48 -0.82 -5.96
CA LEU A 133 -23.77 0.45 -5.85
C LEU A 133 -22.27 0.21 -5.65
N ILE A 134 -21.46 1.17 -6.09
CA ILE A 134 -20.01 1.15 -5.86
C ILE A 134 -19.75 1.82 -4.52
N ILE A 135 -19.00 1.16 -3.64
CA ILE A 135 -18.44 1.73 -2.43
C ILE A 135 -16.91 1.72 -2.47
N LYS A 136 -16.32 2.59 -1.64
CA LYS A 136 -14.90 2.56 -1.31
C LYS A 136 -14.66 1.53 -0.21
N LYS A 137 -13.51 0.84 -0.27
CA LYS A 137 -12.99 0.02 0.83
C LYS A 137 -12.16 0.92 1.74
N ASP A 138 -12.83 1.71 2.59
CA ASP A 138 -12.19 2.75 3.40
C ASP A 138 -11.04 2.21 4.27
N GLU A 139 -11.16 0.99 4.80
CA GLU A 139 -10.09 0.33 5.55
C GLU A 139 -8.83 0.09 4.70
N GLU A 140 -8.99 -0.38 3.46
CA GLU A 140 -7.87 -0.68 2.56
C GLU A 140 -7.20 0.62 2.09
N ILE A 141 -8.00 1.64 1.79
CA ILE A 141 -7.52 2.97 1.40
C ILE A 141 -6.78 3.60 2.58
N SER A 142 -7.37 3.61 3.78
CA SER A 142 -6.75 4.13 4.99
C SER A 142 -5.42 3.44 5.29
N ARG A 143 -5.38 2.10 5.15
CA ARG A 143 -4.15 1.33 5.33
C ARG A 143 -3.05 1.76 4.37
N LYS A 144 -3.36 1.89 3.07
CA LYS A 144 -2.39 2.35 2.06
C LYS A 144 -1.96 3.79 2.29
N THR A 145 -2.86 4.65 2.72
CA THR A 145 -2.55 6.04 3.09
C THR A 145 -1.59 6.09 4.28
N LYS A 146 -1.81 5.27 5.32
CA LYS A 146 -0.92 5.17 6.49
C LYS A 146 0.46 4.60 6.16
N GLU A 147 0.53 3.69 5.18
CA GLU A 147 1.78 3.11 4.68
C GLU A 147 2.55 4.07 3.76
N ALA A 148 1.89 5.07 3.17
CA ALA A 148 2.48 5.94 2.17
C ALA A 148 3.73 6.65 2.69
N GLY A 149 4.83 6.55 1.92
CA GLY A 149 6.10 7.17 2.29
C GLY A 149 6.89 6.48 3.38
N LYS A 150 6.32 5.46 4.06
CA LYS A 150 7.01 4.72 5.12
C LYS A 150 7.80 3.52 4.58
N PHE A 151 8.93 3.25 5.19
CA PHE A 151 9.74 2.05 4.95
C PHE A 151 10.57 1.69 6.19
N ILE A 152 11.06 0.46 6.25
CA ILE A 152 11.88 -0.02 7.37
C ILE A 152 13.31 -0.25 6.87
N LEU A 153 14.28 0.29 7.61
CA LEU A 153 15.68 -0.11 7.52
C LEU A 153 16.01 -0.99 8.74
N ALA A 154 16.56 -2.17 8.52
CA ALA A 154 16.89 -3.11 9.59
C ALA A 154 18.40 -3.33 9.64
N THR A 155 18.98 -3.26 10.83
CA THR A 155 20.39 -3.58 11.07
C THR A 155 20.54 -4.56 12.23
N ASN A 156 21.52 -5.46 12.13
CA ASN A 156 21.89 -6.38 13.22
C ASN A 156 22.81 -5.71 14.25
N LEU A 157 23.15 -4.44 14.05
CA LEU A 157 23.97 -3.67 14.96
C LEU A 157 23.09 -3.18 16.12
N VAL A 158 23.32 -3.77 17.30
CA VAL A 158 22.58 -3.50 18.54
C VAL A 158 23.59 -3.25 19.67
N GLU A 159 23.17 -2.55 20.72
CA GLU A 159 23.95 -2.31 21.94
C GLU A 159 25.26 -1.55 21.65
N GLU A 160 26.44 -2.12 21.94
CA GLU A 160 27.73 -1.43 21.88
C GLU A 160 28.15 -0.98 20.46
N ASN A 161 27.62 -1.62 19.42
CA ASN A 161 27.91 -1.29 18.02
C ASN A 161 26.76 -0.57 17.33
N LYS A 162 25.79 -0.04 18.10
CA LYS A 162 24.61 0.64 17.55
C LYS A 162 25.02 1.89 16.77
N LEU A 163 24.59 1.95 15.50
CA LEU A 163 24.70 3.17 14.68
C LEU A 163 23.61 4.16 15.06
N GLU A 164 23.90 5.46 14.92
CA GLU A 164 22.85 6.48 15.00
C GLU A 164 21.86 6.32 13.82
N ALA A 165 20.59 6.64 14.03
CA ALA A 165 19.55 6.58 12.99
C ALA A 165 19.91 7.38 11.73
N SER A 166 20.53 8.55 11.90
CA SER A 166 21.00 9.42 10.82
C SER A 166 22.05 8.71 9.96
N GLU A 167 23.01 8.01 10.58
CA GLU A 167 24.05 7.23 9.91
C GLU A 167 23.47 6.04 9.13
N ILE A 168 22.51 5.32 9.73
CA ILE A 168 21.78 4.24 9.06
C ILE A 168 21.09 4.76 7.80
N LEU A 169 20.40 5.90 7.91
CA LEU A 169 19.66 6.48 6.79
C LEU A 169 20.59 7.01 5.68
N ILE A 170 21.71 7.64 6.04
CA ILE A 170 22.73 8.10 5.07
C ILE A 170 23.36 6.92 4.35
N THR A 171 23.72 5.88 5.08
CA THR A 171 24.31 4.66 4.50
C THR A 171 23.36 4.05 3.48
N TYR A 172 22.08 3.95 3.82
CA TYR A 172 21.04 3.50 2.89
C TYR A 172 20.94 4.41 1.65
N LYS A 173 20.95 5.73 1.80
CA LYS A 173 20.91 6.66 0.65
C LYS A 173 22.16 6.52 -0.25
N ASN A 174 23.32 6.27 0.35
CA ASN A 174 24.59 6.12 -0.38
C ASN A 174 24.70 4.78 -1.12
N GLN A 175 24.08 3.70 -0.63
CA GLN A 175 23.99 2.41 -1.35
C GLN A 175 23.33 2.54 -2.73
N GLN A 176 22.41 3.49 -2.90
CA GLN A 176 21.78 3.74 -4.20
C GLN A 176 22.74 4.37 -5.23
N SER A 177 23.83 4.99 -4.77
CA SER A 177 24.86 5.59 -5.64
C SER A 177 25.74 4.54 -6.30
N THR A 178 26.12 3.50 -5.54
CA THR A 178 26.95 2.39 -6.03
C THR A 178 26.31 1.65 -7.20
N GLU A 179 25.00 1.37 -7.17
CA GLU A 179 24.32 0.67 -8.28
C GLU A 179 24.25 1.49 -9.58
N ARG A 180 24.09 2.82 -9.47
CA ARG A 180 24.16 3.72 -10.64
C ARG A 180 25.58 3.81 -11.19
N GLY A 181 26.57 3.80 -10.29
CA GLY A 181 27.99 3.79 -10.61
C GLY A 181 28.43 2.56 -11.40
N PHE A 182 27.77 1.42 -11.30
CA PHE A 182 28.08 0.21 -12.09
C PHE A 182 27.27 0.06 -13.38
N ARG A 183 26.48 1.06 -13.76
CA ARG A 183 25.70 1.02 -15.01
C ARG A 183 26.59 0.96 -16.25
N PHE A 184 27.82 1.49 -16.17
CA PHE A 184 28.80 1.40 -17.26
C PHE A 184 29.27 -0.04 -17.52
N LEU A 185 29.38 -0.89 -16.49
CA LEU A 185 29.74 -2.32 -16.68
C LEU A 185 28.64 -3.15 -17.33
N LYS A 186 27.43 -2.58 -17.50
CA LYS A 186 26.30 -3.20 -18.19
C LYS A 186 26.07 -2.61 -19.59
N ASP A 187 26.98 -1.75 -20.06
CA ASP A 187 26.94 -1.20 -21.41
C ASP A 187 27.43 -2.28 -22.41
N PRO A 188 26.70 -2.52 -23.52
CA PRO A 188 27.11 -3.48 -24.55
C PRO A 188 28.49 -3.22 -25.15
N LEU A 189 29.04 -2.02 -24.99
CA LEU A 189 30.39 -1.68 -25.45
C LEU A 189 31.52 -2.36 -24.64
N PHE A 190 31.21 -2.99 -23.50
CA PHE A 190 32.17 -3.76 -22.69
C PHE A 190 32.02 -5.29 -22.85
N TYR A 191 31.25 -5.77 -23.83
CA TYR A 191 31.08 -7.20 -24.17
C TYR A 191 31.20 -7.46 -25.67
#